data_AF-W7XAG4-F1
#
_entry.id   AF-W7XAG4-F1
#
_cell.length_a   1.000
_cell.length_b   1.000
_cell.length_c   1.000
_cell.angle_alpha   90.00
_cell.angle_beta   90.00
_cell.angle_gamma   90.00
#
_symmetry.space_group_name_H-M   'P 1'
#
loop_
_entity.id
_entity.type
_entity.pdbx_description
1 polymer ?
#
loop_
_entity_poly.entity_id
_entity_poly.type
_entity_poly.pdbx_seq_one_letter_code
_entity_poly.pdbx_strand_id
1 'polypeptide(L)'
;MNSNQNIVTWEDLLDHSDEKSCYFIIDDTVYDVTELLSLQSNYKEFLLKNIGQINREEQVKQFNESLFLILKQQGKIVGNIEKKPQSEYFKRKVRFLKAEYQEFTLEEVQKHNKMQDLWVVLDQNVYDLTEYQFIHPGRPDSIHPYAGKDATEKFNSINKHTEGARKFRENYKIGILKK
;
A
#
# COMPACT_ATOMS: atom_id res chain seq x y z
N MET A 1 -1.08 -15.07 37.11
CA MET A 1 -0.35 -16.02 36.25
C MET A 1 -0.04 -15.27 34.97
N ASN A 2 1.22 -14.89 34.75
CA ASN A 2 1.63 -14.21 33.52
C ASN A 2 1.54 -15.21 32.38
N SER A 3 0.45 -15.18 31.63
CA SER A 3 0.43 -15.79 30.31
C SER A 3 1.53 -15.10 29.50
N ASN A 4 2.49 -15.87 29.00
CA ASN A 4 3.36 -15.39 27.93
C ASN A 4 2.42 -15.05 26.76
N GLN A 5 1.99 -13.79 26.69
CA GLN A 5 1.23 -13.30 25.56
C GLN A 5 2.17 -13.35 24.36
N ASN A 6 1.83 -14.17 23.38
CA ASN A 6 2.56 -14.28 22.13
C ASN A 6 2.70 -12.87 21.52
N ILE A 7 3.92 -12.46 21.17
CA ILE A 7 4.18 -11.16 20.57
C ILE A 7 4.23 -11.36 19.06
N VAL A 8 3.37 -10.65 18.34
CA VAL A 8 3.33 -10.62 16.87
C VAL A 8 4.15 -9.41 16.42
N THR A 9 5.10 -9.59 15.50
CA THR A 9 5.86 -8.48 14.93
C THR A 9 5.07 -7.75 13.85
N TRP A 10 5.51 -6.55 13.49
CA TRP A 10 4.94 -5.84 12.34
C TRP A 10 5.11 -6.63 11.04
N GLU A 11 6.25 -7.29 10.89
CA GLU A 11 6.54 -8.17 9.75
C GLU A 11 5.62 -9.40 9.73
N ASP A 12 5.40 -10.07 10.86
CA ASP A 12 4.46 -11.20 10.96
C ASP A 12 3.03 -10.78 10.51
N LEU A 13 2.61 -9.58 10.89
CA LEU A 13 1.30 -9.04 10.48
C LEU A 13 1.22 -8.80 8.97
N LEU A 14 2.28 -8.26 8.35
CA LEU A 14 2.33 -8.05 6.91
C LEU A 14 2.34 -9.35 6.13
N ASP A 15 3.16 -10.31 6.57
CA ASP A 15 3.31 -11.60 5.90
C ASP A 15 2.04 -12.44 6.00
N HIS A 16 1.14 -12.11 6.94
CA HIS A 16 -0.17 -12.74 7.15
C HIS A 16 -1.36 -11.85 6.74
N SER A 17 -1.15 -10.92 5.81
CA SER A 17 -2.19 -10.03 5.25
C SER A 17 -2.20 -10.11 3.72
N ASP A 18 -2.68 -11.24 3.20
CA ASP A 18 -2.74 -11.55 1.78
C ASP A 18 -4.12 -12.07 1.35
N GLU A 19 -4.25 -12.51 0.08
CA GLU A 19 -5.51 -13.00 -0.47
C GLU A 19 -6.07 -14.24 0.25
N LYS A 20 -5.28 -14.91 1.10
CA LYS A 20 -5.61 -16.16 1.78
C LYS A 20 -5.61 -16.06 3.30
N SER A 21 -5.10 -14.97 3.86
CA SER A 21 -4.92 -14.79 5.29
C SER A 21 -4.97 -13.33 5.71
N CYS A 22 -5.52 -13.05 6.89
CA CYS A 22 -5.50 -11.69 7.43
C CYS A 22 -5.44 -11.68 8.95
N TYR A 23 -4.42 -10.99 9.43
CA TYR A 23 -4.35 -10.53 10.80
C TYR A 23 -4.92 -9.12 10.91
N PHE A 24 -5.72 -8.93 11.96
CA PHE A 24 -6.39 -7.67 12.25
C PHE A 24 -6.09 -7.23 13.68
N ILE A 25 -5.73 -5.96 13.88
CA ILE A 25 -5.43 -5.42 15.22
C ILE A 25 -6.67 -4.77 15.80
N ILE A 26 -7.06 -5.16 17.02
CA ILE A 26 -8.05 -4.46 17.84
C ILE A 26 -7.48 -4.29 19.24
N ASP A 27 -7.38 -3.05 19.72
CA ASP A 27 -6.90 -2.75 21.08
C ASP A 27 -5.56 -3.46 21.38
N ASP A 28 -4.59 -3.36 20.47
CA ASP A 28 -3.28 -4.06 20.48
C ASP A 28 -3.31 -5.59 20.32
N THR A 29 -4.49 -6.21 20.37
CA THR A 29 -4.65 -7.65 20.18
C THR A 29 -4.73 -7.97 18.70
N VAL A 30 -3.93 -8.94 18.26
CA VAL A 30 -3.96 -9.46 16.89
C VAL A 30 -4.92 -10.62 16.81
N TYR A 31 -5.90 -10.50 15.93
CA TYR A 31 -6.89 -11.51 15.61
C TYR A 31 -6.60 -12.08 14.22
N ASP A 32 -6.55 -13.41 14.13
CA ASP A 32 -6.68 -14.12 12.87
C ASP A 32 -8.16 -14.16 12.51
N VAL A 33 -8.49 -13.45 11.44
CA VAL A 33 -9.85 -13.29 10.94
C VAL A 33 -10.04 -14.01 9.60
N THR A 34 -9.06 -14.82 9.19
CA THR A 34 -9.00 -15.48 7.88
C THR A 34 -10.30 -16.21 7.53
N GLU A 35 -10.85 -17.01 8.45
CA GLU A 35 -12.09 -17.75 8.22
C GLU A 35 -13.31 -16.83 8.07
N LEU A 36 -13.40 -15.75 8.86
CA LEU A 36 -14.49 -14.77 8.82
C LEU A 36 -14.51 -14.00 7.49
N LEU A 37 -13.33 -13.83 6.88
CA LEU A 37 -13.15 -13.09 5.64
C LEU A 37 -13.49 -13.91 4.40
N SER A 38 -13.34 -15.23 4.47
CA SER A 38 -13.78 -16.15 3.40
C SER A 38 -15.29 -16.05 3.07
N LEU A 39 -16.07 -15.45 3.99
CA LEU A 39 -17.51 -15.26 3.88
C LEU A 39 -17.91 -13.91 3.23
N GLN A 40 -16.96 -13.00 2.97
CA GLN A 40 -17.24 -11.63 2.50
C GLN A 40 -16.80 -11.43 1.05
N SER A 41 -17.74 -11.05 0.17
CA SER A 41 -17.48 -10.84 -1.27
C SER A 41 -16.56 -9.65 -1.60
N ASN A 42 -16.40 -8.69 -0.69
CA ASN A 42 -15.60 -7.47 -0.85
C ASN A 42 -14.29 -7.47 -0.03
N TYR A 43 -13.83 -8.65 0.39
CA TYR A 43 -12.65 -8.83 1.23
C TYR A 43 -11.35 -8.22 0.66
N LYS A 44 -11.18 -8.30 -0.67
CA LYS A 44 -10.00 -7.73 -1.31
C LYS A 44 -9.91 -6.24 -1.02
N GLU A 45 -10.98 -5.48 -1.27
CA GLU A 45 -11.07 -4.04 -0.97
C GLU A 45 -10.87 -3.73 0.53
N PHE A 46 -11.36 -4.62 1.38
CA PHE A 46 -11.21 -4.53 2.83
C PHE A 46 -9.74 -4.58 3.29
N LEU A 47 -8.95 -5.52 2.77
CA LEU A 47 -7.51 -5.58 3.04
C LEU A 47 -6.81 -4.29 2.63
N LEU A 48 -7.11 -3.76 1.45
CA LEU A 48 -6.42 -2.58 0.89
C LEU A 48 -6.53 -1.35 1.77
N LYS A 49 -7.73 -1.14 2.29
CA LYS A 49 -7.99 -0.03 3.19
C LYS A 49 -7.21 -0.22 4.48
N ASN A 50 -7.08 -1.44 4.98
CA ASN A 50 -6.60 -1.71 6.33
C ASN A 50 -5.14 -2.22 6.43
N ILE A 51 -4.45 -2.55 5.33
CA ILE A 51 -3.05 -3.00 5.35
C ILE A 51 -2.18 -1.95 6.05
N GLY A 52 -1.56 -2.36 7.15
CA GLY A 52 -0.70 -1.53 7.98
C GLY A 52 -1.38 -0.37 8.71
N GLN A 53 -2.72 -0.32 8.75
CA GLN A 53 -3.42 0.63 9.62
C GLN A 53 -3.31 0.17 11.08
N ILE A 54 -2.88 1.08 11.96
CA ILE A 54 -2.78 0.85 13.41
C ILE A 54 -3.81 1.71 14.17
N ASN A 55 -4.40 2.71 13.50
CA ASN A 55 -5.28 3.64 14.19
C ASN A 55 -6.71 3.09 14.31
N ARG A 56 -7.04 2.66 15.53
CA ARG A 56 -8.38 2.23 15.94
C ARG A 56 -9.49 3.21 15.54
N GLU A 57 -9.26 4.52 15.63
CA GLU A 57 -10.28 5.51 15.30
C GLU A 57 -10.56 5.58 13.79
N GLU A 58 -9.53 5.43 12.95
CA GLU A 58 -9.71 5.38 11.50
C GLU A 58 -10.28 4.05 11.04
N GLN A 59 -9.83 2.95 11.65
CA GLN A 59 -10.43 1.64 11.47
C GLN A 59 -11.91 1.73 11.80
N VAL A 60 -12.31 2.07 13.03
CA VAL A 60 -13.73 2.08 13.45
C VAL A 60 -14.59 3.00 12.56
N LYS A 61 -14.04 4.10 12.00
CA LYS A 61 -14.76 4.93 11.02
C LYS A 61 -14.96 4.25 9.66
N GLN A 62 -14.05 3.38 9.26
CA GLN A 62 -14.13 2.58 8.03
C GLN A 62 -14.91 1.27 8.21
N PHE A 63 -15.06 0.79 9.45
CA PHE A 63 -15.88 -0.36 9.82
C PHE A 63 -17.33 0.07 10.10
N ASN A 64 -18.29 -0.83 9.86
CA ASN A 64 -19.54 -0.77 10.62
C ASN A 64 -19.30 -1.39 12.01
N GLU A 65 -19.96 -0.86 13.05
CA GLU A 65 -19.76 -1.33 14.43
C GLU A 65 -20.04 -2.83 14.58
N SER A 66 -20.96 -3.37 13.77
CA SER A 66 -21.34 -4.78 13.77
C SER A 66 -20.20 -5.71 13.39
N LEU A 67 -19.44 -5.40 12.33
CA LEU A 67 -18.30 -6.21 11.90
C LEU A 67 -17.20 -6.18 12.97
N PHE A 68 -16.91 -5.01 13.53
CA PHE A 68 -15.92 -4.89 14.62
C PHE A 68 -16.27 -5.80 15.81
N LEU A 69 -17.54 -5.83 16.22
CA LEU A 69 -18.02 -6.71 17.28
C LEU A 69 -17.90 -8.19 16.91
N ILE A 70 -18.25 -8.56 15.67
CA ILE A 70 -18.11 -9.94 15.17
C ILE A 70 -16.65 -10.37 15.20
N LEU A 71 -15.72 -9.56 14.69
CA LEU A 71 -14.29 -9.88 14.70
C LEU A 71 -13.78 -10.04 16.13
N LYS A 72 -14.20 -9.19 17.06
CA LYS A 72 -13.80 -9.27 18.47
C LYS A 72 -14.36 -10.51 19.18
N GLN A 73 -15.55 -10.97 18.80
CA GLN A 73 -16.21 -12.14 19.41
C GLN A 73 -15.78 -13.48 18.79
N GLN A 74 -15.54 -13.51 17.49
CA GLN A 74 -15.34 -14.75 16.72
C GLN A 74 -13.92 -14.89 16.18
N GLY A 75 -13.14 -13.81 16.12
CA GLY A 75 -11.75 -13.84 15.65
C GLY A 75 -10.87 -14.66 16.60
N LYS A 76 -9.97 -15.45 16.03
CA LYS A 76 -9.02 -16.25 16.80
C LYS A 76 -7.88 -15.36 17.26
N ILE A 77 -7.68 -15.24 18.57
CA ILE A 77 -6.58 -14.45 19.13
C ILE A 77 -5.24 -15.11 18.81
N VAL A 78 -4.33 -14.35 18.19
CA VAL A 78 -2.97 -14.77 17.83
C VAL A 78 -1.96 -14.32 18.88
N GLY A 79 -2.14 -13.12 19.42
CA GLY A 79 -1.20 -12.49 20.34
C GLY A 79 -1.42 -10.98 20.44
N ASN A 80 -0.40 -10.26 20.93
CA ASN A 80 -0.38 -8.81 20.93
C ASN A 80 0.67 -8.29 19.96
N ILE A 81 0.39 -7.17 19.31
CA ILE A 81 1.34 -6.52 18.41
C ILE A 81 2.52 -5.97 19.20
N GLU A 82 3.73 -6.07 18.64
CA GLU A 82 4.92 -5.49 19.25
C GLU A 82 4.80 -3.97 19.39
N LYS A 83 5.41 -3.42 20.44
CA LYS A 83 5.40 -1.98 20.72
C LYS A 83 6.56 -1.21 20.07
N LYS A 84 7.38 -1.90 19.27
CA LYS A 84 8.49 -1.26 18.56
C LYS A 84 7.95 -0.42 17.39
N PRO A 85 8.67 0.63 16.97
CA PRO A 85 8.34 1.36 15.75
C PRO A 85 8.40 0.43 14.53
N GLN A 86 7.52 0.67 13.56
CA GLN A 86 7.56 -0.03 12.27
C GLN A 86 8.88 0.21 11.55
N SER A 87 9.47 -0.86 11.02
CA SER A 87 10.70 -0.79 10.22
C SER A 87 10.48 -0.04 8.90
N GLU A 88 11.55 0.50 8.31
CA GLU A 88 11.46 1.08 6.96
C GLU A 88 11.06 0.04 5.91
N TYR A 89 11.43 -1.23 6.12
CA TYR A 89 10.95 -2.34 5.30
C TYR A 89 9.43 -2.46 5.37
N PHE A 90 8.86 -2.50 6.57
CA PHE A 90 7.41 -2.54 6.77
C PHE A 90 6.72 -1.37 6.06
N LYS A 91 7.18 -0.14 6.30
CA LYS A 91 6.59 1.06 5.70
C LYS A 91 6.65 1.05 4.18
N ARG A 92 7.75 0.54 3.61
CA ARG A 92 7.91 0.40 2.16
C ARG A 92 6.97 -0.67 1.60
N LYS A 93 6.85 -1.81 2.28
CA LYS A 93 5.96 -2.90 1.88
C LYS A 93 4.49 -2.49 1.94
N VAL A 94 4.06 -1.78 2.98
CA VAL A 94 2.71 -1.21 3.07
C VAL A 94 2.43 -0.24 1.93
N ARG A 95 3.36 0.67 1.62
CA ARG A 95 3.22 1.61 0.48
C ARG A 95 3.07 0.87 -0.83
N PHE A 96 3.94 -0.11 -1.09
CA PHE A 96 3.89 -0.94 -2.28
C PHE A 96 2.56 -1.69 -2.40
N LEU A 97 2.11 -2.36 -1.33
CA LEU A 97 0.84 -3.08 -1.32
C LEU A 97 -0.33 -2.14 -1.57
N LYS A 98 -0.38 -0.96 -0.95
CA LYS A 98 -1.43 0.02 -1.23
C LYS A 98 -1.44 0.47 -2.69
N ALA A 99 -0.25 0.70 -3.27
CA ALA A 99 -0.10 1.10 -4.65
C ALA A 99 -0.51 0.02 -5.67
N GLU A 100 -0.39 -1.27 -5.36
CA GLU A 100 -0.87 -2.35 -6.25
C GLU A 100 -2.39 -2.35 -6.45
N TYR A 101 -3.14 -1.68 -5.57
CA TYR A 101 -4.60 -1.72 -5.63
C TYR A 101 -5.27 -0.35 -5.51
N GLN A 102 -4.49 0.72 -5.53
CA GLN A 102 -5.01 2.04 -5.78
C GLN A 102 -5.18 2.21 -7.28
N GLU A 103 -6.40 2.37 -7.75
CA GLU A 103 -6.71 2.62 -9.15
C GLU A 103 -6.88 4.11 -9.42
N PHE A 104 -6.30 4.58 -10.51
CA PHE A 104 -6.47 5.95 -10.99
C PHE A 104 -6.96 5.94 -12.43
N THR A 105 -7.85 6.87 -12.77
CA THR A 105 -8.18 7.12 -14.18
C THR A 105 -7.11 7.98 -14.84
N LEU A 106 -6.97 7.92 -16.16
CA LEU A 106 -6.06 8.82 -16.86
C LEU A 106 -6.44 10.30 -16.65
N GLU A 107 -7.73 10.60 -16.57
CA GLU A 107 -8.24 11.95 -16.28
C GLU A 107 -7.80 12.46 -14.89
N GLU A 108 -7.73 11.58 -13.91
CA GLU A 108 -7.20 11.90 -12.59
C GLU A 108 -5.70 12.18 -12.66
N VAL A 109 -4.93 11.28 -13.28
CA VAL A 109 -3.48 11.45 -13.47
C VAL A 109 -3.16 12.76 -14.19
N GLN A 110 -3.96 13.16 -15.19
CA GLN A 110 -3.78 14.41 -15.94
C GLN A 110 -3.86 15.68 -15.09
N LYS A 111 -4.48 15.63 -13.90
CA LYS A 111 -4.53 16.77 -12.96
C LYS A 111 -3.17 17.04 -12.33
N HIS A 112 -2.35 15.99 -12.18
CA HIS A 112 -1.03 16.02 -11.55
C HIS A 112 0.06 16.31 -12.61
N ASN A 113 0.00 17.53 -13.14
CA ASN A 113 0.82 17.98 -14.28
C ASN A 113 1.75 19.17 -13.99
N LYS A 114 2.02 19.45 -12.70
CA LYS A 114 2.84 20.59 -12.26
C LYS A 114 4.14 20.12 -11.62
N MET A 115 5.13 21.00 -11.49
CA MET A 115 6.40 20.62 -10.86
C MET A 115 6.21 20.20 -9.40
N GLN A 116 5.36 20.88 -8.65
CA GLN A 116 5.03 20.54 -7.27
C GLN A 116 3.98 19.41 -7.13
N ASP A 117 3.53 18.85 -8.26
CA ASP A 117 2.50 17.82 -8.30
C ASP A 117 2.57 17.09 -9.66
N LEU A 118 3.53 16.16 -9.77
CA LEU A 118 3.95 15.54 -11.03
C LEU A 118 3.75 14.03 -10.98
N TRP A 119 2.72 13.54 -11.66
CA TRP A 119 2.54 12.11 -11.85
C TRP A 119 2.81 11.69 -13.30
N VAL A 120 3.20 10.43 -13.48
CA VAL A 120 3.34 9.81 -14.80
C VAL A 120 2.81 8.39 -14.79
N VAL A 121 2.35 7.92 -15.95
CA VAL A 121 2.05 6.51 -16.17
C VAL A 121 3.23 5.82 -16.86
N LEU A 122 3.65 4.67 -16.32
CA LEU A 122 4.63 3.77 -16.95
C LEU A 122 4.13 2.33 -16.85
N ASP A 123 4.02 1.65 -17.99
CA ASP A 123 3.59 0.24 -18.08
C ASP A 123 2.28 -0.03 -17.32
N GLN A 124 1.25 0.83 -17.49
CA GLN A 124 -0.04 0.82 -16.75
C GLN A 124 0.05 1.06 -15.23
N ASN A 125 1.20 1.50 -14.70
CA ASN A 125 1.35 1.88 -13.30
C ASN A 125 1.47 3.40 -13.18
N VAL A 126 0.98 3.96 -12.07
CA VAL A 126 1.01 5.40 -11.80
C VAL A 126 2.08 5.70 -10.76
N TYR A 127 2.92 6.68 -11.05
CA TYR A 127 4.05 7.08 -10.20
C TYR A 127 3.98 8.55 -9.85
N ASP A 128 4.18 8.87 -8.58
CA ASP A 128 4.40 10.24 -8.11
C ASP A 128 5.89 10.56 -8.16
N LEU A 129 6.29 11.40 -9.12
CA LEU A 129 7.68 11.78 -9.33
C LEU A 129 7.97 13.21 -8.84
N THR A 130 7.06 13.81 -8.06
CA THR A 130 7.17 15.19 -7.56
C THR A 130 8.52 15.44 -6.88
N GLU A 131 8.94 14.55 -5.99
CA GLU A 131 10.25 14.67 -5.32
C GLU A 131 11.38 14.05 -6.15
N TYR A 132 11.10 12.96 -6.87
CA TYR A 132 12.12 12.23 -7.62
C TYR A 132 12.74 13.05 -8.75
N GLN A 133 11.97 13.92 -9.41
CA GLN A 133 12.45 14.68 -10.57
C GLN A 133 13.75 15.45 -10.30
N PHE A 134 13.98 15.91 -9.05
CA PHE A 134 15.15 16.69 -8.65
C PHE A 134 16.42 15.86 -8.51
N ILE A 135 16.29 14.56 -8.29
CA ILE A 135 17.41 13.62 -8.17
C ILE A 135 17.51 12.67 -9.38
N HIS A 136 16.64 12.83 -10.37
CA HIS A 136 16.66 12.03 -11.60
C HIS A 136 17.96 12.30 -12.40
N PRO A 137 18.76 11.27 -12.73
CA PRO A 137 19.98 11.45 -13.52
C PRO A 137 19.77 12.09 -14.90
N GLY A 138 18.59 11.91 -15.50
CA GLY A 138 18.19 12.57 -16.75
C GLY A 138 17.77 14.03 -16.58
N ARG A 139 17.79 14.56 -15.35
CA ARG A 139 17.34 15.91 -14.92
C ARG A 139 15.81 16.11 -15.02
N PRO A 140 15.24 17.09 -14.30
CA PRO A 140 13.80 17.36 -14.30
C PRO A 140 13.22 17.62 -15.70
N ASP A 141 13.94 18.37 -16.54
CA ASP A 141 13.49 18.79 -17.88
C ASP A 141 13.17 17.59 -18.80
N SER A 142 13.74 16.42 -18.53
CA SER A 142 13.44 15.18 -19.25
C SER A 142 12.10 14.54 -18.87
N ILE A 143 11.59 14.82 -17.66
CA ILE A 143 10.35 14.27 -17.10
C ILE A 143 9.18 15.23 -17.36
N HIS A 144 9.39 16.54 -17.20
CA HIS A 144 8.31 17.55 -17.28
C HIS A 144 7.38 17.46 -18.49
N PRO A 145 7.85 17.15 -19.71
CA PRO A 145 6.95 17.00 -20.87
C PRO A 145 5.89 15.91 -20.72
N TYR A 146 6.11 14.97 -19.79
CA TYR A 146 5.29 13.81 -19.51
C TYR A 146 4.44 13.93 -18.24
N ALA A 147 4.51 15.06 -17.53
CA ALA A 147 3.68 15.31 -16.36
C ALA A 147 2.19 15.15 -16.69
N GLY A 148 1.49 14.30 -15.94
CA GLY A 148 0.09 13.93 -16.13
C GLY A 148 -0.18 13.03 -17.34
N LYS A 149 0.84 12.33 -17.89
CA LYS A 149 0.72 11.54 -19.13
C LYS A 149 1.29 10.14 -18.99
N ASP A 150 0.95 9.30 -19.97
CA ASP A 150 1.66 8.05 -20.21
C ASP A 150 3.00 8.32 -20.91
N ALA A 151 4.08 7.90 -20.25
CA ALA A 151 5.45 8.05 -20.70
C ALA A 151 6.11 6.70 -21.03
N THR A 152 5.34 5.61 -21.09
CA THR A 152 5.82 4.23 -21.23
C THR A 152 6.75 4.07 -22.43
N GLU A 153 6.31 4.51 -23.60
CA GLU A 153 7.09 4.39 -24.84
C GLU A 153 8.42 5.13 -24.72
N LYS A 154 8.39 6.38 -24.23
CA LYS A 154 9.60 7.19 -24.05
C LYS A 154 10.55 6.57 -23.04
N PHE A 155 10.03 6.13 -21.90
CA PHE A 155 10.82 5.52 -20.83
C PHE A 155 11.52 4.25 -21.33
N ASN A 156 10.82 3.44 -22.13
CA ASN A 156 11.34 2.20 -22.70
C ASN A 156 12.32 2.43 -23.86
N SER A 157 12.19 3.53 -24.61
CA SER A 157 13.12 3.87 -25.69
C SER A 157 14.51 4.33 -25.20
N ILE A 158 14.66 4.64 -23.90
CA ILE A 158 15.90 5.15 -23.32
C ILE A 158 16.74 3.99 -22.78
N ASN A 159 17.85 3.68 -23.47
CA ASN A 159 18.79 2.62 -23.07
C ASN A 159 19.57 2.90 -21.77
N LYS A 160 19.52 4.14 -21.24
CA LYS A 160 20.17 4.53 -19.99
C LYS A 160 19.39 4.12 -18.72
N HIS A 161 18.11 3.74 -18.86
CA HIS A 161 17.33 3.20 -17.75
C HIS A 161 17.72 1.73 -17.51
N THR A 162 18.77 1.54 -16.70
CA THR A 162 19.25 0.22 -16.28
C THR A 162 18.17 -0.55 -15.53
N GLU A 163 18.33 -1.87 -15.42
CA GLU A 163 17.43 -2.71 -14.63
C GLU A 163 17.31 -2.25 -13.18
N GLY A 164 18.41 -1.75 -12.59
CA GLY A 164 18.40 -1.15 -11.26
C GLY A 164 17.50 0.08 -11.18
N ALA A 165 17.56 0.98 -12.17
CA ALA A 165 16.70 2.15 -12.24
C ALA A 165 15.22 1.77 -12.46
N ARG A 166 14.96 0.74 -13.27
CA ARG A 166 13.62 0.19 -13.49
C ARG A 166 13.02 -0.38 -12.21
N LYS A 167 13.81 -1.05 -11.37
CA LYS A 167 13.36 -1.51 -10.05
C LYS A 167 13.21 -0.36 -9.05
N PHE A 168 14.08 0.65 -9.14
CA PHE A 168 14.04 1.80 -8.23
C PHE A 168 12.74 2.61 -8.34
N ARG A 169 12.13 2.66 -9.54
CA ARG A 169 10.87 3.37 -9.77
C ARG A 169 9.72 2.88 -8.88
N GLU A 170 9.75 1.62 -8.46
CA GLU A 170 8.70 1.02 -7.61
C GLU A 170 8.60 1.72 -6.24
N ASN A 171 9.64 2.44 -5.82
CA ASN A 171 9.59 3.28 -4.61
C ASN A 171 8.66 4.49 -4.76
N TYR A 172 8.32 4.87 -5.99
CA TYR A 172 7.46 6.01 -6.33
C TYR A 172 6.11 5.58 -6.90
N LYS A 173 5.84 4.27 -7.00
CA LYS A 173 4.56 3.77 -7.45
C LYS A 173 3.49 4.12 -6.41
N ILE A 174 2.41 4.72 -6.88
CA ILE A 174 1.26 5.09 -6.03
C ILE A 174 -0.02 4.35 -6.43
N GLY A 175 -0.06 3.74 -7.61
CA GLY A 175 -1.26 3.09 -8.11
C GLY A 175 -1.05 2.34 -9.42
N ILE A 176 -2.17 1.85 -9.95
CA ILE A 176 -2.32 1.29 -11.30
C ILE A 176 -3.34 2.12 -12.08
N LEU A 177 -3.20 2.12 -13.40
CA LEU A 177 -4.17 2.77 -14.28
C LEU A 177 -5.40 1.88 -14.38
N LYS A 178 -6.57 2.47 -14.11
CA LYS A 178 -7.86 1.80 -14.25
C LYS A 178 -8.11 1.45 -15.72
N LYS A 179 -8.51 0.20 -15.95
CA LYS A 179 -8.88 -0.33 -17.28
C LYS A 179 -10.25 0.15 -17.74
#